data_AF-A0A4S8HME8-F1
#
_entry.id   AF-A0A4S8HME8-F1
#
_cell.length_a   1.000
_cell.length_b   1.000
_cell.length_c   1.000
_cell.angle_alpha   90.00
_cell.angle_beta   90.00
_cell.angle_gamma   90.00
#
_symmetry.space_group_name_H-M   'P 1'
#
loop_
_entity.id
_entity.type
_entity.pdbx_description
1 polymer ?
#
loop_
_entity_poly.entity_id
_entity_poly.type
_entity_poly.pdbx_seq_one_letter_code
_entity_poly.pdbx_strand_id
1 'polypeptide(L)'
;MQRHSLQKHLGPYAIDKALFQRIENYINRNIPRILLLNLEKGNDRPLSPYITVTIQKAQGNKEVLRSMDEYGYELFDENVEEVTLELVHNNAFNFWGQKVIVLIMTFDISSGYCDLSLALSDEEPHDKVHTIEKGLRTIINRNKKSLPLARFFR
;
A
#
# COMPACT_ATOMS: atom_id res chain seq x y z
N MET A 1 -19.09 14.60 -8.36
CA MET A 1 -18.14 13.56 -7.90
C MET A 1 -17.08 13.36 -8.98
N GLN A 2 -15.79 13.44 -8.63
CA GLN A 2 -14.69 13.40 -9.60
C GLN A 2 -13.81 12.16 -9.35
N ARG A 3 -13.22 11.61 -10.41
CA ARG A 3 -12.30 10.48 -10.35
C ARG A 3 -10.90 10.94 -10.73
N HIS A 4 -9.90 10.56 -9.93
CA HIS A 4 -8.50 10.76 -10.28
C HIS A 4 -7.71 9.48 -10.05
N SER A 5 -6.71 9.23 -10.92
CA SER A 5 -5.80 8.09 -10.82
C SER A 5 -4.34 8.51 -10.96
N LEU A 6 -3.47 7.90 -10.16
CA LEU A 6 -2.02 8.11 -10.16
C LEU A 6 -1.29 6.79 -10.34
N GLN A 7 -0.22 6.79 -11.14
CA GLN A 7 0.77 5.72 -11.20
C GLN A 7 2.17 6.29 -10.97
N LYS A 8 2.93 5.77 -10.00
CA LYS A 8 4.28 6.28 -9.65
C LYS A 8 5.24 5.19 -9.20
N HIS A 9 6.51 5.35 -9.57
CA HIS A 9 7.65 4.57 -9.06
C HIS A 9 8.20 5.18 -7.76
N LEU A 10 8.36 4.36 -6.72
CA LEU A 10 8.75 4.81 -5.37
C LEU A 10 10.20 4.47 -4.95
N GLY A 11 11.04 3.98 -5.88
CA GLY A 11 12.49 3.79 -5.70
C GLY A 11 12.90 2.49 -5.00
N PRO A 12 14.21 2.23 -4.75
CA PRO A 12 14.72 0.98 -4.20
C PRO A 12 14.43 0.78 -2.71
N TYR A 13 13.94 -0.39 -2.27
CA TYR A 13 13.66 -0.72 -0.87
C TYR A 13 14.08 -2.15 -0.48
N ALA A 14 14.21 -2.39 0.83
CA ALA A 14 14.16 -3.74 1.38
C ALA A 14 12.70 -4.13 1.64
N ILE A 15 12.31 -5.31 1.16
CA ILE A 15 11.02 -5.91 1.52
C ILE A 15 11.20 -6.60 2.88
N ASP A 16 10.45 -6.15 3.87
CA ASP A 16 10.33 -6.80 5.17
C ASP A 16 8.87 -6.73 5.67
N LYS A 17 8.50 -7.62 6.60
CA LYS A 17 7.17 -7.59 7.24
C LYS A 17 6.84 -6.21 7.82
N ALA A 18 7.84 -5.55 8.38
CA ALA A 18 7.68 -4.24 9.00
C ALA A 18 7.26 -3.16 7.98
N LEU A 19 7.66 -3.25 6.71
CA LEU A 19 7.23 -2.35 5.64
C LEU A 19 5.72 -2.38 5.49
N PHE A 20 5.18 -3.58 5.29
CA PHE A 20 3.76 -3.77 5.03
C PHE A 20 2.94 -3.44 6.27
N GLN A 21 3.43 -3.76 7.47
CA GLN A 21 2.81 -3.31 8.71
C GLN A 21 2.77 -1.78 8.81
N ARG A 22 3.83 -1.06 8.41
CA ARG A 22 3.83 0.40 8.36
C ARG A 22 2.86 0.94 7.32
N ILE A 23 2.77 0.31 6.15
CA ILE A 23 1.82 0.68 5.08
C ILE A 23 0.39 0.48 5.57
N GLU A 24 0.06 -0.69 6.13
CA GLU A 24 -1.26 -0.99 6.67
C GLU A 24 -1.63 -0.03 7.80
N ASN A 25 -0.71 0.25 8.73
CA ASN A 25 -0.94 1.21 9.80
C ASN A 25 -1.22 2.61 9.25
N TYR A 26 -0.52 3.01 8.19
CA TYR A 26 -0.78 4.28 7.52
C TYR A 26 -2.15 4.31 6.86
N ILE A 27 -2.52 3.26 6.13
CA ILE A 27 -3.84 3.11 5.51
C ILE A 27 -4.92 3.27 6.56
N ASN A 28 -4.88 2.48 7.65
CA ASN A 28 -5.90 2.49 8.69
C ASN A 28 -5.99 3.82 9.46
N ARG A 29 -4.87 4.52 9.69
CA ARG A 29 -4.87 5.76 10.48
C ARG A 29 -5.12 7.03 9.67
N ASN A 30 -4.65 7.08 8.42
CA ASN A 30 -4.61 8.31 7.64
C ASN A 30 -5.68 8.37 6.56
N ILE A 31 -5.91 7.27 5.82
CA ILE A 31 -6.88 7.28 4.71
C ILE A 31 -8.31 7.62 5.19
N PRO A 32 -8.81 7.09 6.32
CA PRO A 32 -10.11 7.49 6.85
C PRO A 32 -10.22 8.98 7.15
N ARG A 33 -9.14 9.61 7.64
CA ARG A 33 -9.12 11.04 7.95
C ARG A 33 -9.05 11.90 6.69
N ILE A 34 -8.19 11.52 5.73
CA ILE A 34 -8.02 12.23 4.45
C ILE A 34 -9.32 12.24 3.65
N LEU A 35 -10.04 11.13 3.64
CA LEU A 35 -11.28 10.96 2.89
C LEU A 35 -12.53 11.21 3.72
N LEU A 36 -12.39 11.59 5.00
CA LEU A 36 -13.50 11.77 5.94
C LEU A 36 -14.47 10.58 5.91
N LEU A 37 -13.93 9.35 5.96
CA LEU A 37 -14.72 8.13 5.89
C LEU A 37 -15.56 7.97 7.15
N ASN A 38 -16.85 7.69 6.97
CA ASN A 38 -17.71 7.24 8.05
C ASN A 38 -17.47 5.74 8.26
N LEU A 39 -16.63 5.40 9.24
CA LEU A 39 -16.28 4.02 9.61
C LEU A 39 -16.76 3.75 11.04
N GLU A 40 -16.92 2.48 11.40
CA GLU A 40 -17.36 2.07 12.75
C GLU A 40 -16.48 2.68 13.84
N LYS A 41 -17.12 3.31 14.84
CA LYS A 41 -16.42 3.92 15.98
C LYS A 41 -15.76 2.82 16.83
N GLY A 42 -14.51 3.06 17.22
CA GLY A 42 -13.77 2.18 18.13
C GLY A 42 -13.01 1.03 17.46
N ASN A 43 -13.04 0.93 16.13
CA ASN A 43 -12.17 0.01 15.39
C ASN A 43 -10.84 0.70 15.06
N ASP A 44 -9.74 0.24 15.65
CA ASP A 44 -8.39 0.77 15.40
C ASP A 44 -7.85 0.44 14.00
N ARG A 45 -8.45 -0.55 13.33
CA ARG A 45 -8.07 -1.06 11.99
C ARG A 45 -9.28 -1.17 11.06
N PRO A 46 -9.97 -0.04 10.77
CA PRO A 46 -11.27 -0.08 10.09
C PRO A 46 -11.17 -0.41 8.59
N LEU A 47 -9.98 -0.36 8.00
CA LEU A 47 -9.74 -0.67 6.59
C LEU A 47 -9.03 -2.01 6.37
N SER A 48 -8.42 -2.63 7.39
CA SER A 48 -7.69 -3.90 7.26
C SER A 48 -8.49 -5.03 6.60
N PRO A 49 -9.81 -5.22 6.85
CA PRO A 49 -10.60 -6.26 6.17
C PRO A 49 -10.72 -6.08 4.64
N TYR A 50 -10.38 -4.90 4.13
CA TYR A 50 -10.43 -4.56 2.71
C TYR A 50 -9.04 -4.54 2.06
N ILE A 51 -8.00 -4.91 2.80
CA ILE A 51 -6.62 -4.99 2.32
C ILE A 51 -6.31 -6.46 2.01
N THR A 52 -5.90 -6.74 0.78
CA THR A 52 -5.39 -8.05 0.37
C THR A 52 -3.90 -7.93 0.11
N VAL A 53 -3.14 -8.94 0.53
CA VAL A 53 -1.72 -9.07 0.21
C VAL A 53 -1.52 -10.34 -0.60
N THR A 54 -0.94 -10.18 -1.78
CA THR A 54 -0.59 -11.26 -2.68
C THR A 54 0.92 -11.39 -2.71
N ILE A 55 1.43 -12.60 -2.47
CA ILE A 55 2.84 -12.95 -2.65
C ILE A 55 2.95 -13.86 -3.87
N GLN A 56 3.76 -13.46 -4.85
CA GLN A 56 4.13 -14.29 -5.98
C GLN A 56 5.55 -14.84 -5.79
N LYS A 57 5.68 -16.16 -5.88
CA LYS A 57 6.96 -16.88 -5.80
C LYS A 57 7.43 -17.38 -7.16
N ALA A 58 8.74 -17.59 -7.33
CA ALA A 58 9.40 -17.94 -8.58
C ALA A 58 8.93 -19.22 -9.29
N GLN A 59 8.17 -20.08 -8.61
CA GLN A 59 7.60 -21.30 -9.19
C GLN A 59 6.14 -21.14 -9.65
N GLY A 60 5.64 -19.90 -9.75
CA GLY A 60 4.25 -19.62 -10.14
C GLY A 60 3.22 -19.87 -9.02
N ASN A 61 3.68 -20.19 -7.81
CA ASN A 61 2.83 -20.29 -6.64
C ASN A 61 2.42 -18.88 -6.20
N LYS A 62 1.12 -18.58 -6.30
CA LYS A 62 0.50 -17.34 -5.85
C LYS A 62 -0.19 -17.60 -4.53
N GLU A 63 0.27 -16.93 -3.48
CA GLU A 63 -0.37 -16.96 -2.16
C GLU A 63 -1.17 -15.67 -2.00
N VAL A 64 -2.49 -15.80 -1.86
CA VAL A 64 -3.40 -14.68 -1.58
C VAL A 64 -3.76 -14.72 -0.11
N LEU A 65 -3.32 -13.71 0.64
CA LEU A 65 -3.54 -13.58 2.06
C LEU A 65 -4.51 -12.43 2.31
N ARG A 66 -5.51 -12.67 3.15
CA ARG A 66 -6.63 -11.74 3.37
C ARG A 66 -6.40 -10.82 4.56
N SER A 67 -5.35 -11.04 5.36
CA SER A 67 -4.98 -10.17 6.48
C SER A 67 -3.48 -10.18 6.74
N MET A 68 -2.93 -9.01 7.09
CA MET A 68 -1.54 -8.85 7.54
C MET A 68 -1.24 -9.57 8.86
N ASP A 69 -2.27 -9.91 9.64
CA ASP A 69 -2.11 -10.69 10.87
C ASP A 69 -1.94 -12.20 10.59
N GLU A 70 -2.37 -12.67 9.41
CA GLU A 70 -2.17 -14.06 8.94
C GLU A 70 -0.74 -14.29 8.40
N TYR A 71 0.11 -13.28 8.51
CA TYR A 71 1.38 -13.18 7.81
C TYR A 71 2.55 -13.70 8.67
N GLY A 72 3.07 -14.89 8.39
CA GLY A 72 4.28 -15.44 9.03
C GLY A 72 5.58 -14.76 8.54
N TYR A 73 6.61 -14.65 9.39
CA TYR A 73 7.91 -14.09 8.98
C TYR A 73 8.58 -14.95 7.90
N GLU A 74 8.37 -16.26 7.94
CA GLU A 74 8.94 -17.23 7.00
C GLU A 74 8.44 -17.09 5.55
N LEU A 75 7.39 -16.31 5.30
CA LEU A 75 6.86 -16.10 3.94
C LEU A 75 7.73 -15.21 3.05
N PHE A 76 8.72 -14.53 3.63
CA PHE A 76 9.62 -13.62 2.90
C PHE A 76 11.01 -14.19 2.60
N ASP A 77 11.37 -15.31 3.22
CA ASP A 77 12.77 -15.74 3.23
C ASP A 77 13.16 -16.54 1.97
N GLU A 78 12.20 -17.05 1.18
CA GLU A 78 12.55 -17.85 0.00
C GLU A 78 11.68 -17.54 -1.24
N ASN A 79 12.37 -17.12 -2.30
CA ASN A 79 11.89 -17.09 -3.70
C ASN A 79 10.70 -16.18 -4.01
N VAL A 80 10.46 -15.13 -3.22
CA VAL A 80 9.47 -14.10 -3.57
C VAL A 80 10.00 -13.29 -4.76
N GLU A 81 9.14 -13.09 -5.76
CA GLU A 81 9.42 -12.23 -6.93
C GLU A 81 8.68 -10.91 -6.81
N GLU A 82 7.40 -10.99 -6.42
CA GLU A 82 6.51 -9.84 -6.32
C GLU A 82 5.65 -9.93 -5.06
N VAL A 83 5.44 -8.79 -4.41
CA VAL A 83 4.39 -8.63 -3.41
C VAL A 83 3.45 -7.54 -3.87
N THR A 84 2.14 -7.81 -3.88
CA THR A 84 1.12 -6.85 -4.26
C THR A 84 0.16 -6.62 -3.09
N LEU A 85 0.02 -5.36 -2.66
CA LEU A 85 -0.89 -4.93 -1.61
C LEU A 85 -2.04 -4.14 -2.24
N GLU A 86 -3.27 -4.61 -2.06
CA GLU A 86 -4.48 -4.04 -2.68
C GLU A 86 -5.49 -3.63 -1.61
N LEU A 87 -5.92 -2.37 -1.62
CA LEU A 87 -7.07 -1.88 -0.85
C LEU A 87 -8.18 -1.54 -1.84
N VAL A 88 -9.34 -2.21 -1.69
CA VAL A 88 -10.56 -1.88 -2.44
C VAL A 88 -11.69 -1.67 -1.45
N HIS A 89 -12.12 -0.42 -1.31
CA HIS A 89 -13.18 -0.08 -0.37
C HIS A 89 -14.20 0.88 -0.99
N ASN A 90 -15.48 0.53 -0.85
CA ASN A 90 -16.62 1.34 -1.26
C ASN A 90 -17.40 1.75 0.00
N ASN A 91 -17.21 2.98 0.46
CA ASN A 91 -17.97 3.53 1.57
C ASN A 91 -19.25 4.18 1.04
N ALA A 92 -20.32 3.39 0.94
CA ALA A 92 -21.62 3.86 0.45
C ALA A 92 -22.40 4.71 1.46
N PHE A 93 -22.05 4.68 2.76
CA PHE A 93 -22.81 5.29 3.86
C PHE A 93 -22.07 6.45 4.52
N ASN A 94 -21.56 7.37 3.71
CA ASN A 94 -20.90 8.56 4.19
C ASN A 94 -21.80 9.80 4.04
N PHE A 95 -21.74 10.71 5.01
CA PHE A 95 -22.54 11.96 5.03
C PHE A 95 -22.29 12.83 3.80
N TRP A 96 -21.12 12.69 3.18
CA TRP A 96 -20.65 13.49 2.04
C TRP A 96 -20.77 12.75 0.70
N GLY A 97 -21.64 11.72 0.64
CA GLY A 97 -21.84 10.87 -0.54
C GLY A 97 -20.94 9.63 -0.54
N GLN A 98 -21.23 8.70 -1.46
CA GLN A 98 -20.44 7.48 -1.65
C GLN A 98 -18.95 7.83 -1.80
N LYS A 99 -18.02 7.02 -1.31
CA LYS A 99 -16.57 7.21 -1.55
C LYS A 99 -15.93 5.89 -1.95
N VAL A 100 -15.18 5.90 -3.04
CA VAL A 100 -14.52 4.68 -3.57
C VAL A 100 -13.02 4.88 -3.56
N ILE A 101 -12.32 3.86 -3.05
CA ILE A 101 -10.87 3.85 -2.90
C ILE A 101 -10.36 2.57 -3.54
N VAL A 102 -9.41 2.73 -4.46
CA VAL A 102 -8.61 1.63 -5.01
C VAL A 102 -7.15 2.02 -4.88
N LEU A 103 -6.39 1.29 -4.09
CA LEU A 103 -4.95 1.47 -3.92
C LEU A 103 -4.28 0.13 -4.18
N ILE A 104 -3.31 0.10 -5.09
CA ILE A 104 -2.53 -1.08 -5.43
C ILE A 104 -1.07 -0.67 -5.33
N MET A 105 -0.31 -1.41 -4.53
CA MET A 105 1.13 -1.26 -4.42
C MET A 105 1.80 -2.57 -4.82
N THR A 106 2.53 -2.57 -5.91
CA THR A 106 3.28 -3.72 -6.41
C THR A 106 4.74 -3.53 -6.11
N PHE A 107 5.37 -4.53 -5.50
CA PHE A 107 6.76 -4.51 -5.09
C PHE A 107 7.50 -5.63 -5.82
N ASP A 108 8.35 -5.26 -6.78
CA ASP A 108 9.22 -6.20 -7.48
C ASP A 108 10.56 -6.32 -6.72
N ILE A 109 10.90 -7.55 -6.30
CA ILE A 109 12.12 -7.84 -5.54
C ILE A 109 13.36 -7.80 -6.43
N SER A 110 13.25 -8.24 -7.68
CA SER A 110 14.37 -8.33 -8.62
C SER A 110 14.89 -6.95 -9.01
N SER A 111 13.96 -6.03 -9.27
CA SER A 111 14.27 -4.66 -9.65
C SER A 111 14.35 -3.72 -8.45
N GLY A 112 13.78 -4.13 -7.31
CA GLY A 112 13.66 -3.32 -6.11
C GLY A 112 12.68 -2.16 -6.27
N TYR A 113 11.83 -2.16 -7.29
CA TYR A 113 10.92 -1.04 -7.60
C TYR A 113 9.49 -1.28 -7.13
N CYS A 114 8.90 -0.21 -6.59
CA CYS A 114 7.53 -0.20 -6.08
C CYS A 114 6.69 0.71 -6.95
N ASP A 115 5.64 0.12 -7.50
CA ASP A 115 4.63 0.81 -8.27
C ASP A 115 3.40 1.05 -7.41
N LEU A 116 3.00 2.31 -7.31
CA LEU A 116 1.75 2.71 -6.67
C LEU A 116 0.74 3.10 -7.74
N SER A 117 -0.39 2.39 -7.78
CA SER A 117 -1.61 2.80 -8.46
C SER A 117 -2.66 3.23 -7.44
N LEU A 118 -3.14 4.46 -7.51
CA LEU A 118 -4.15 4.98 -6.59
C LEU A 118 -5.27 5.64 -7.37
N ALA A 119 -6.51 5.23 -7.13
CA ALA A 119 -7.70 5.87 -7.66
C ALA A 119 -8.70 6.19 -6.54
N LEU A 120 -9.21 7.43 -6.55
CA LEU A 120 -10.21 7.90 -5.61
C LEU A 120 -11.43 8.45 -6.36
N SER A 121 -12.60 8.19 -5.79
CA SER A 121 -13.84 8.89 -6.10
C SER A 121 -14.28 9.66 -4.86
N ASP A 122 -14.10 10.98 -4.86
CA ASP A 122 -14.44 11.89 -3.76
C ASP A 122 -14.55 13.34 -4.29
N GLU A 123 -14.83 14.30 -3.40
CA GLU A 123 -14.55 15.72 -3.61
C GLU A 123 -13.03 15.99 -3.55
N GLU A 124 -12.51 16.85 -4.41
CA GLU A 124 -11.09 17.20 -4.49
C GLU A 124 -10.14 15.97 -4.53
N PRO A 125 -10.38 15.00 -5.45
CA PRO A 125 -9.64 13.75 -5.45
C PRO A 125 -8.14 13.94 -5.73
N HIS A 126 -7.75 15.01 -6.44
CA HIS A 126 -6.35 15.32 -6.75
C HIS A 126 -5.50 15.57 -5.51
N ASP A 127 -5.94 16.46 -4.62
CA ASP A 127 -5.18 16.83 -3.41
C ASP A 127 -5.10 15.68 -2.43
N LYS A 128 -6.18 14.90 -2.34
CA LYS A 128 -6.24 13.69 -1.52
C LYS A 128 -5.33 12.59 -2.05
N VAL A 129 -5.34 12.34 -3.35
CA VAL A 129 -4.39 11.41 -4.01
C VAL A 129 -2.95 11.84 -3.74
N HIS A 130 -2.62 13.12 -3.91
CA HIS A 130 -1.27 13.62 -3.68
C HIS A 130 -0.84 13.48 -2.20
N THR A 131 -1.75 13.76 -1.27
CA THR A 131 -1.50 13.60 0.16
C THR A 131 -1.22 12.14 0.53
N ILE A 132 -2.00 11.20 -0.01
CA ILE A 132 -1.80 9.76 0.20
C ILE A 132 -0.48 9.29 -0.41
N GLU A 133 -0.18 9.70 -1.65
CA GLU A 133 1.09 9.39 -2.31
C GLU A 133 2.29 9.87 -1.48
N LYS A 134 2.27 11.12 -1.01
CA LYS A 134 3.34 11.70 -0.19
C LYS A 134 3.55 10.91 1.11
N GLY A 135 2.47 10.49 1.75
CA GLY A 135 2.53 9.67 2.96
C GLY A 135 3.13 8.29 2.71
N LEU A 136 2.66 7.59 1.68
CA LEU A 136 3.18 6.27 1.30
C LEU A 136 4.66 6.34 0.88
N ARG A 137 5.03 7.35 0.07
CA ARG A 137 6.42 7.62 -0.32
C ARG A 137 7.32 7.80 0.91
N THR A 138 6.83 8.49 1.94
CA THR A 138 7.58 8.70 3.18
C THR A 138 7.84 7.38 3.92
N ILE A 139 6.87 6.47 3.93
CA ILE A 139 7.00 5.14 4.56
C ILE A 139 8.04 4.29 3.82
N ILE A 140 7.96 4.24 2.49
CA ILE A 140 8.91 3.49 1.66
C ILE A 140 10.32 4.05 1.80
N ASN A 141 10.47 5.38 1.81
CA ASN A 141 11.77 6.03 1.95
C ASN A 141 12.51 5.65 3.25
N ARG A 142 11.78 5.32 4.33
CA ARG A 142 12.38 4.83 5.59
C ARG A 142 12.96 3.43 5.47
N ASN A 143 12.54 2.68 4.45
CA ASN A 143 12.98 1.32 4.14
C ASN A 143 13.90 1.24 2.91
N LYS A 144 14.45 2.37 2.48
CA LYS A 144 15.47 2.38 1.44
C LYS A 144 16.65 1.53 1.88
N LYS A 145 16.98 0.51 1.08
CA LYS A 145 18.29 -0.13 1.15
C LYS A 145 19.34 0.98 0.99
N SER A 146 20.27 1.08 1.94
CA SER A 146 21.47 1.88 1.70
C SER A 146 22.16 1.27 0.46
N LEU A 147 22.13 2.00 -0.65
CA LEU A 147 22.96 1.63 -1.79
C LEU A 147 24.41 1.77 -1.30
N PRO A 148 25.22 0.70 -1.30
CA PRO A 148 26.62 0.84 -0.93
C PRO A 148 27.27 1.80 -1.94
N LEU A 149 27.77 2.94 -1.42
CA LEU A 149 28.46 3.99 -2.18
C LEU A 149 29.68 3.46 -2.97
N ALA A 150 30.12 2.23 -2.70
CA ALA A 150 31.26 1.56 -3.32
C ALA A 150 31.13 1.31 -4.84
N ARG A 151 29.96 1.50 -5.46
CA ARG A 151 29.81 1.36 -6.93
C ARG A 151 30.14 2.63 -7.73
N PHE A 152 30.36 3.77 -7.08
CA PHE A 152 30.68 5.04 -7.76
C PHE A 152 32.18 5.39 -7.74
N PHE A 153 33.03 4.54 -7.16
CA PHE A 153 34.49 4.63 -7.22
C PHE A 153 35.05 3.38 -7.90
N ARG A 154 34.96 3.32 -9.23
CA ARG A 154 35.79 2.45 -10.07
C ARG A 154 36.28 3.25 -11.27
#